data_AF-A0A0Q9K6B3-F1
#
_entry.id   AF-A0A0Q9K6B3-F1
#
_cell.length_a   1.000
_cell.length_b   1.000
_cell.length_c   1.000
_cell.angle_alpha   90.00
_cell.angle_beta   90.00
_cell.angle_gamma   90.00
#
_symmetry.space_group_name_H-M   'P 1'
#
loop_
_entity.id
_entity.type
_entity.pdbx_description
1 polymer ?
#
loop_
_entity_poly.entity_id
_entity_poly.type
_entity_poly.pdbx_seq_one_letter_code
_entity_poly.pdbx_strand_id
1 'polypeptide(L)'
;MSEPFDLDVLDDAEPFDVDKQAAHLFKHPHLGLEDVMDVWNSDPLFYPAKPPAHWLMLAEVGGRVLIVPLAPSRSGDPGKCRPIGCYEATSGLTATYRRDRDEC
;
A
#
# COMPACT_ATOMS: atom_id res chain seq x y z
N MET A 1 17.67 1.65 13.17
CA MET A 1 16.76 1.18 12.10
C MET A 1 15.39 1.14 12.74
N SER A 2 14.40 1.90 12.25
CA SER A 2 13.05 1.84 12.81
C SER A 2 12.45 0.47 12.47
N GLU A 3 11.83 -0.17 13.45
CA GLU A 3 11.14 -1.45 13.26
C GLU A 3 9.89 -1.23 12.37
N PRO A 4 9.57 -2.16 11.46
CA PRO A 4 8.34 -2.08 10.66
C PRO A 4 7.12 -2.05 11.58
N PHE A 5 6.07 -1.31 11.19
CA PHE A 5 4.85 -1.25 12.00
C PHE A 5 4.06 -2.55 11.83
N ASP A 6 3.24 -2.90 12.81
CA ASP A 6 2.47 -4.14 12.78
C ASP A 6 1.24 -3.99 11.87
N LEU A 7 1.08 -4.91 10.91
CA LEU A 7 -0.03 -4.89 9.95
C LEU A 7 -1.31 -5.45 10.57
N ASP A 8 -1.20 -6.40 11.51
CA ASP A 8 -2.33 -7.06 12.18
C ASP A 8 -3.07 -6.13 13.16
N VAL A 9 -2.50 -4.96 13.45
CA VAL A 9 -3.07 -3.95 14.35
C VAL A 9 -3.83 -2.87 13.57
N LEU A 10 -3.68 -2.82 12.24
CA LEU A 10 -4.36 -1.82 11.41
C LEU A 10 -5.87 -1.95 11.49
N ASP A 11 -6.56 -0.80 11.46
CA ASP A 11 -8.01 -0.75 11.40
C ASP A 11 -8.52 -1.32 10.07
N ASP A 12 -9.42 -2.31 10.11
CA ASP A 12 -9.94 -2.96 8.91
C ASP A 12 -10.73 -2.01 7.99
N ALA A 13 -11.37 -0.98 8.56
CA ALA A 13 -12.26 -0.07 7.84
C ALA A 13 -11.57 1.23 7.40
N GLU A 14 -10.74 1.82 8.27
CA GLU A 14 -10.05 3.10 8.01
C GLU A 14 -8.56 3.06 8.39
N PRO A 15 -7.74 2.21 7.74
CA PRO A 15 -6.32 2.03 8.07
C PRO A 15 -5.44 3.21 7.66
N PHE A 16 -5.91 4.11 6.79
CA PHE A 16 -5.08 5.14 6.18
C PHE A 16 -5.25 6.52 6.82
N ASP A 17 -4.19 7.02 7.45
CA ASP A 17 -4.04 8.41 7.86
C ASP A 17 -3.56 9.24 6.65
N VAL A 18 -4.52 9.72 5.87
CA VAL A 18 -4.26 10.54 4.68
C VAL A 18 -4.32 12.02 5.00
N ASP A 19 -3.21 12.71 4.75
CA ASP A 19 -3.15 14.16 4.85
C ASP A 19 -3.99 14.78 3.72
N LYS A 20 -4.76 15.84 4.00
CA LYS A 20 -5.65 16.50 3.00
C LYS A 20 -4.90 17.02 1.77
N GLN A 21 -3.57 17.07 1.80
CA GLN A 21 -2.69 17.43 0.68
C GLN A 21 -2.24 16.23 -0.21
N ALA A 22 -2.86 15.05 -0.08
CA ALA A 22 -2.48 13.83 -0.79
C ALA A 22 -2.46 13.91 -2.33
N ALA A 23 -3.04 14.94 -2.95
CA ALA A 23 -3.06 15.14 -4.40
C ALA A 23 -1.66 15.18 -5.07
N HIS A 24 -0.58 15.40 -4.30
CA HIS A 24 0.79 15.39 -4.82
C HIS A 24 1.56 14.05 -4.63
N LEU A 25 1.00 13.08 -3.90
CA LEU A 25 1.66 11.79 -3.65
C LEU A 25 1.50 10.81 -4.82
N PHE A 26 0.46 11.02 -5.63
CA PHE A 26 0.18 10.21 -6.81
C PHE A 26 0.97 10.75 -8.00
N LYS A 27 2.07 10.08 -8.34
CA LYS A 27 2.91 10.46 -9.50
C LYS A 27 2.21 10.23 -10.84
N HIS A 28 1.09 9.53 -10.86
CA HIS A 28 0.31 9.24 -12.05
C HIS A 28 -0.99 10.05 -12.05
N PRO A 29 -1.33 10.76 -13.16
CA PRO A 29 -2.49 11.65 -13.24
C PRO A 29 -3.86 10.95 -13.10
N HIS A 30 -3.88 9.62 -13.01
CA HIS A 30 -5.08 8.79 -12.90
C HIS A 30 -5.13 7.93 -11.64
N LEU A 31 -4.10 7.98 -10.78
CA LEU A 31 -4.09 7.24 -9.52
C LEU A 31 -4.37 8.20 -8.38
N GLY A 32 -5.18 7.77 -7.42
CA GLY A 32 -5.62 8.56 -6.29
C GLY A 32 -5.81 7.72 -5.03
N LEU A 33 -6.45 8.33 -4.04
CA LEU A 33 -6.78 7.63 -2.80
C LEU A 33 -7.78 6.50 -3.04
N GLU A 34 -8.68 6.66 -4.00
CA GLU A 34 -9.61 5.61 -4.40
C GLU A 34 -8.87 4.34 -4.82
N ASP A 35 -7.82 4.43 -5.64
CA ASP A 35 -7.02 3.26 -6.01
C ASP A 35 -6.31 2.61 -4.81
N VAL A 36 -5.89 3.41 -3.82
CA VAL A 36 -5.28 2.87 -2.59
C VAL A 36 -6.32 2.10 -1.78
N MET A 37 -7.55 2.61 -1.69
CA MET A 37 -8.67 1.91 -1.06
C MET A 37 -9.05 0.65 -1.84
N ASP A 38 -9.04 0.70 -3.18
CA ASP A 38 -9.31 -0.47 -4.01
C ASP A 38 -8.25 -1.56 -3.79
N VAL A 39 -6.98 -1.19 -3.65
CA VAL A 39 -5.91 -2.14 -3.31
C VAL A 39 -6.14 -2.78 -1.94
N TRP A 40 -6.50 -1.99 -0.93
CA TRP A 40 -6.83 -2.49 0.41
C TRP A 40 -8.00 -3.48 0.40
N ASN A 41 -9.06 -3.13 -0.34
CA ASN A 41 -10.27 -3.96 -0.44
C ASN A 41 -10.09 -5.20 -1.34
N SER A 42 -8.97 -5.33 -2.04
CA SER A 42 -8.67 -6.44 -2.95
C SER A 42 -7.89 -7.57 -2.30
N ASP A 43 -7.86 -7.62 -0.96
CA ASP A 43 -7.11 -8.59 -0.16
C ASP A 43 -5.62 -8.60 -0.57
N PRO A 44 -4.88 -7.53 -0.26
CA PRO A 44 -3.54 -7.31 -0.77
C PRO A 44 -2.50 -8.24 -0.13
N LEU A 45 -1.40 -8.47 -0.85
CA LEU A 45 -0.18 -9.05 -0.28
C LEU A 45 0.74 -7.94 0.22
N PHE A 46 1.43 -8.20 1.33
CA PHE A 46 2.37 -7.25 1.92
C PHE A 46 3.81 -7.75 1.81
N TYR A 47 4.68 -6.93 1.22
CA TYR A 47 6.11 -7.20 1.12
C TYR A 47 6.91 -6.20 1.98
N PRO A 48 8.01 -6.61 2.63
CA PRO A 48 8.85 -5.70 3.39
C PRO A 48 9.51 -4.65 2.46
N ALA A 49 9.51 -3.38 2.90
CA ALA A 49 10.09 -2.27 2.16
C ALA A 49 11.34 -1.71 2.84
N LYS A 50 12.03 -0.80 2.15
CA LYS A 50 13.10 0.02 2.75
C LYS A 50 12.53 1.40 3.13
N PRO A 51 12.98 1.98 4.27
CA PRO A 51 12.57 3.32 4.70
C PRO A 51 12.69 4.36 3.57
N PRO A 52 11.73 5.30 3.44
CA PRO A 52 10.72 5.68 4.44
C PRO A 52 9.46 4.81 4.49
N ALA A 53 9.30 3.83 3.59
CA ALA A 53 8.23 2.84 3.67
C ALA A 53 8.68 1.65 4.54
N HIS A 54 7.77 1.12 5.35
CA HIS A 54 8.00 -0.13 6.09
C HIS A 54 7.47 -1.33 5.31
N TRP A 55 6.36 -1.15 4.58
CA TRP A 55 5.70 -2.21 3.81
C TRP A 55 5.34 -1.73 2.40
N LEU A 56 5.25 -2.66 1.46
CA LEU A 56 4.63 -2.49 0.15
C LEU A 56 3.36 -3.32 0.15
N MET A 57 2.21 -2.65 -0.02
CA MET A 57 0.92 -3.29 -0.19
C MET A 57 0.65 -3.45 -1.69
N LEU A 58 0.37 -4.68 -2.14
CA LEU A 58 0.17 -5.01 -3.54
C LEU A 58 -1.16 -5.73 -3.74
N ALA A 59 -1.93 -5.28 -4.73
CA ALA A 59 -3.09 -6.03 -5.20
C ALA A 59 -3.31 -5.83 -6.71
N GLU A 60 -4.01 -6.78 -7.32
CA GLU A 60 -4.51 -6.64 -8.68
C GLU A 60 -5.86 -5.89 -8.70
N VAL A 61 -5.86 -4.69 -9.28
CA VAL A 61 -7.03 -3.82 -9.44
C VAL A 61 -7.21 -3.52 -10.93
N GLY A 62 -8.38 -3.84 -11.48
CA GLY A 62 -8.68 -3.58 -12.90
C GLY A 62 -7.70 -4.24 -13.89
N GLY A 63 -7.15 -5.40 -13.54
CA GLY A 63 -6.18 -6.14 -14.36
C GLY A 63 -4.73 -5.64 -14.26
N ARG A 64 -4.46 -4.69 -13.36
CA ARG A 64 -3.13 -4.12 -13.11
C ARG A 64 -2.73 -4.39 -11.67
N VAL A 65 -1.49 -4.80 -11.45
CA VAL A 65 -0.96 -4.90 -10.09
C VAL A 65 -0.49 -3.53 -9.66
N LEU A 66 -1.10 -2.99 -8.63
CA LEU A 66 -0.74 -1.71 -8.03
C LEU A 66 0.13 -1.93 -6.80
N ILE A 67 1.03 -0.98 -6.54
CA ILE A 67 1.93 -0.97 -5.40
C ILE A 67 1.69 0.30 -4.62
N VAL A 68 1.44 0.13 -3.32
CA VAL A 68 1.25 1.22 -2.36
C VAL A 68 2.30 1.09 -1.25
N PRO A 69 3.36 1.92 -1.24
CA PRO A 69 4.29 1.95 -0.11
C PRO A 69 3.63 2.57 1.10
N LEU A 70 3.71 1.87 2.23
CA LEU A 70 3.12 2.29 3.50
C LEU A 70 4.20 2.72 4.48
N ALA A 71 4.04 3.90 5.06
CA ALA A 71 4.79 4.42 6.18
C ALA A 71 3.97 4.31 7.47
N PRO A 72 4.60 4.30 8.66
CA PRO A 72 3.87 4.39 9.92
C PRO A 72 3.06 5.70 10.00
N SER A 73 2.00 5.69 10.81
CA SER A 73 1.19 6.89 11.07
C SER A 73 2.04 8.05 11.60
N ARG A 74 1.68 9.28 11.21
CA ARG A 74 2.29 10.52 11.75
C ARG A 74 1.81 10.83 13.16
N SER A 75 0.58 10.43 13.49
CA SER A 75 -0.04 10.65 14.80
C SER A 75 0.46 9.65 15.84
N GLY A 76 1.19 8.60 15.42
CA GLY A 76 1.66 7.52 16.30
C GLY A 76 0.58 6.49 16.64
N ASP A 77 -0.60 6.61 16.03
CA ASP A 77 -1.68 5.62 16.15
C ASP A 77 -1.25 4.30 15.49
N PRO A 78 -1.14 3.19 16.26
CA PRO A 78 -0.75 1.89 15.70
C PRO A 78 -1.83 1.29 14.79
N GLY A 79 -3.10 1.72 14.91
CA GLY A 79 -4.18 1.29 14.03
C GLY A 79 -4.17 1.95 12.66
N LYS A 80 -3.22 2.87 12.41
CA LYS A 80 -3.14 3.63 11.17
C LYS A 80 -1.77 3.56 10.52
N CYS A 81 -1.78 3.67 9.20
CA CYS A 81 -0.60 3.82 8.37
C CYS A 81 -0.81 4.93 7.33
N ARG A 82 0.26 5.28 6.62
CA ARG A 82 0.26 6.36 5.65
C ARG A 82 0.66 5.83 4.28
N PRO A 83 -0.23 5.89 3.27
CA PRO A 83 0.19 5.65 1.90
C PRO A 83 1.12 6.78 1.44
N ILE A 84 2.29 6.42 0.94
CA ILE A 84 3.29 7.38 0.42
C ILE A 84 3.05 7.65 -1.08
N GLY A 85 2.39 6.73 -1.78
CA GLY A 85 2.01 6.88 -3.18
C GLY A 85 1.34 5.62 -3.70
N CYS A 86 0.91 5.67 -4.96
CA CYS A 86 0.35 4.53 -5.68
C CYS A 86 0.97 4.51 -7.09
N TYR A 87 1.46 3.36 -7.53
CA TYR A 87 2.04 3.17 -8.86
C TYR A 87 1.83 1.74 -9.37
N GLU A 88 1.87 1.57 -10.68
CA GLU A 88 1.76 0.26 -11.32
C GLU A 88 3.06 -0.55 -11.14
N ALA A 89 2.93 -1.83 -10.87
CA ALA A 89 4.04 -2.75 -10.76
C ALA A 89 4.74 -2.98 -12.10
N THR A 90 6.05 -3.21 -12.05
CA THR A 90 6.79 -3.68 -13.23
C THR A 90 6.35 -5.09 -13.59
N SER A 91 6.49 -5.47 -14.86
CA SER A 91 6.08 -6.80 -15.34
C SER A 91 6.67 -7.96 -14.54
N GLY A 92 7.91 -7.84 -14.09
CA GLY A 92 8.55 -8.84 -13.23
C GLY A 92 7.88 -8.98 -11.86
N LEU A 93 7.57 -7.85 -11.21
CA LEU A 93 6.92 -7.85 -9.90
C LEU A 93 5.46 -8.28 -10.00
N THR A 94 4.76 -7.92 -11.08
CA THR A 94 3.42 -8.42 -11.40
C THR A 94 3.40 -9.95 -11.49
N ALA A 95 4.39 -10.54 -12.17
CA ALA A 95 4.48 -12.00 -12.30
C ALA A 95 4.78 -12.68 -10.96
N THR A 96 5.64 -12.09 -10.12
CA THR A 96 5.90 -12.57 -8.76
C THR A 96 4.64 -12.50 -7.90
N TYR A 97 3.99 -11.33 -7.84
CA TYR A 97 2.75 -11.13 -7.08
C TYR A 97 1.69 -12.18 -7.42
N ARG A 98 1.42 -12.39 -8.72
CA ARG A 98 0.43 -13.37 -9.16
C ARG A 98 0.78 -14.80 -8.74
N ARG A 99 2.05 -15.18 -8.81
CA ARG A 99 2.49 -16.49 -8.33
C ARG A 99 2.26 -16.64 -6.83
N ASP A 100 2.74 -15.68 -6.04
CA ASP A 100 2.60 -15.71 -4.59
C ASP A 100 1.13 -15.74 -4.16
N ARG A 101 0.25 -15.08 -4.93
CA ARG A 101 -1.20 -15.07 -4.72
C ARG A 101 -1.87 -16.42 -4.98
N ASP A 102 -1.45 -17.13 -6.02
CA ASP A 102 -1.93 -18.50 -6.33
C ASP A 102 -1.47 -19.53 -5.28
N GLU A 103 -0.40 -19.25 -4.53
CA GLU A 103 0.17 -20.14 -3.52
C GLU A 103 -0.37 -19.89 -2.09
N CYS A 104 -1.24 -18.89 -1.91
CA CYS A 104 -1.77 -18.45 -0.62
C CYS A 104 -3.20 -18.97 -0.35
#